data_AF-A0AAV5Y817-F1
#
_entry.id   AF-A0AAV5Y817-F1
#
_cell.length_a   1.000
_cell.length_b   1.000
_cell.length_c   1.000
_cell.angle_alpha   90.00
_cell.angle_beta   90.00
_cell.angle_gamma   90.00
#
_symmetry.space_group_name_H-M   'P 1'
#
loop_
_entity.id
_entity.type
_entity.pdbx_description
1 polymer ?
#
loop_
_entity_poly.entity_id
_entity_poly.type
_entity_poly.pdbx_seq_one_letter_code
_entity_poly.pdbx_strand_id
1 'polypeptide(L)'
;MYLSAEVHTTRMFDSEARVLVILPRELLDRARALAGRATTSMKMPVSLQIVLRALIEEGLRRPGDAALLANVNRQAETVRRIRRDARRRSAAARSPRGPALRARRRSRS
;
A
#
# COMPACT_ATOMS: atom_id res chain seq x y z
N MET A 1 37.84 18.81 -6.48
CA MET A 1 36.50 18.81 -7.11
C MET A 1 35.63 17.74 -6.43
N TYR A 2 35.31 17.90 -5.14
CA TYR A 2 34.51 16.93 -4.34
C TYR A 2 33.30 17.60 -3.65
N LEU A 3 33.00 18.87 -3.94
CA LEU A 3 31.93 19.63 -3.27
C LEU A 3 30.54 19.48 -3.92
N SER A 4 30.39 18.81 -5.07
CA SER A 4 29.11 18.79 -5.81
C SER A 4 28.19 17.61 -5.47
N ALA A 5 28.73 16.51 -4.93
CA ALA A 5 27.90 15.34 -4.56
C ALA A 5 27.15 15.56 -3.25
N GLU A 6 27.80 16.22 -2.28
CA GLU A 6 27.27 16.44 -0.94
C GLU A 6 26.12 17.46 -0.94
N VAL A 7 26.20 18.48 -1.80
CA VAL A 7 25.13 19.49 -1.97
C VAL A 7 23.90 18.92 -2.70
N HIS A 8 24.08 17.93 -3.58
CA HIS A 8 22.94 17.28 -4.25
C HIS A 8 22.14 16.38 -3.29
N THR A 9 22.82 15.68 -2.38
CA THR A 9 22.14 14.85 -1.39
C THR A 9 21.42 15.71 -0.36
N THR A 10 21.95 16.88 0.03
CA THR A 10 21.25 17.80 0.96
C THR A 10 19.93 18.30 0.39
N ARG A 11 19.89 18.68 -0.91
CA ARG A 11 18.65 19.15 -1.56
C ARG A 11 17.58 18.07 -1.72
N MET A 12 17.98 16.79 -1.83
CA MET A 12 17.02 15.70 -2.07
C MET A 12 16.11 15.44 -0.85
N PHE A 13 16.49 15.91 0.34
CA PHE A 13 15.76 15.73 1.61
C PHE A 13 15.30 17.05 2.25
N ASP A 14 15.58 18.21 1.63
CA ASP A 14 15.18 19.53 2.11
C ASP A 14 13.64 19.71 2.22
N SER A 15 12.89 18.86 1.50
CA SER A 15 11.42 18.78 1.57
C SER A 15 10.96 17.32 1.73
N GLU A 16 11.57 16.60 2.68
CA GLU A 16 11.24 15.20 2.96
C GLU A 16 9.83 15.05 3.55
N ALA A 17 9.00 14.25 2.88
CA ALA A 17 7.77 13.71 3.44
C ALA A 17 7.94 12.21 3.72
N ARG A 18 7.50 11.75 4.90
CA ARG A 18 7.61 10.35 5.31
C ARG A 18 6.28 9.62 5.14
N VAL A 19 6.33 8.47 4.46
CA VAL A 19 5.15 7.61 4.24
C VAL A 19 5.51 6.17 4.58
N LEU A 20 4.64 5.51 5.36
CA LEU A 20 4.69 4.06 5.56
C LEU A 20 3.84 3.38 4.48
N VAL A 21 4.47 2.49 3.71
CA VAL A 21 3.80 1.71 2.66
C VAL A 21 3.90 0.23 3.01
N ILE A 22 2.77 -0.46 3.05
CA ILE A 22 2.70 -1.92 3.22
C ILE A 22 2.62 -2.54 1.82
N LEU A 23 3.56 -3.44 1.52
CA LEU A 23 3.69 -4.06 0.21
C LEU A 23 3.56 -5.59 0.31
N PRO A 24 2.94 -6.26 -0.69
CA PRO A 24 3.06 -7.70 -0.83
C PRO A 24 4.53 -8.13 -0.92
N ARG A 25 4.88 -9.27 -0.31
CA ARG A 25 6.26 -9.77 -0.26
C ARG A 25 6.83 -9.98 -1.66
N GLU A 26 6.00 -10.45 -2.57
CA GLU A 26 6.36 -10.75 -3.97
C GLU A 26 6.78 -9.48 -4.70
N LEU A 27 6.15 -8.34 -4.40
CA LEU A 27 6.52 -7.04 -4.97
C LEU A 27 7.89 -6.60 -4.45
N LEU A 28 8.12 -6.79 -3.15
CA LEU A 28 9.40 -6.47 -2.52
C LEU A 28 10.53 -7.36 -3.07
N ASP A 29 10.27 -8.64 -3.31
CA ASP A 29 11.24 -9.58 -3.86
C ASP A 29 11.62 -9.24 -5.31
N ARG A 30 10.64 -8.82 -6.13
CA ARG A 30 10.92 -8.30 -7.48
C ARG A 30 11.79 -7.04 -7.45
N ALA A 31 11.51 -6.13 -6.51
CA ALA A 31 12.31 -4.92 -6.34
C ALA A 31 13.74 -5.23 -5.86
N ARG A 32 13.92 -6.22 -4.97
CA ARG A 32 15.25 -6.72 -4.58
C ARG A 32 16.02 -7.31 -5.76
N ALA A 33 15.39 -8.13 -6.58
CA ALA A 33 16.01 -8.68 -7.78
C ALA A 33 16.43 -7.57 -8.76
N LEU A 34 15.61 -6.52 -8.88
CA LEU A 34 15.95 -5.34 -9.67
C LEU A 34 17.16 -4.58 -9.10
N ALA A 35 17.23 -4.41 -7.77
CA ALA A 35 18.39 -3.79 -7.12
C ALA A 35 19.69 -4.58 -7.33
N GLY A 36 19.62 -5.92 -7.27
CA GLY A 36 20.75 -6.80 -7.58
C GLY A 36 21.25 -6.60 -9.01
N ARG A 37 20.34 -6.63 -10.00
CA ARG A 37 20.68 -6.36 -11.41
C ARG A 37 21.26 -4.96 -11.62
N ALA A 38 20.68 -3.94 -10.98
CA ALA A 38 21.17 -2.57 -11.06
C ALA A 38 22.58 -2.44 -10.47
N THR A 39 22.85 -3.10 -9.34
CA THR A 39 24.18 -3.13 -8.72
C THR A 39 25.23 -3.70 -9.67
N THR A 40 24.93 -4.84 -10.30
CA THR A 40 25.83 -5.44 -11.29
C THR A 40 26.03 -4.54 -12.50
N SER A 41 24.94 -3.97 -13.05
CA SER A 41 24.98 -3.15 -14.25
C SER A 41 25.70 -1.81 -14.04
N MET A 42 25.47 -1.16 -12.90
CA MET A 42 26.00 0.17 -12.58
C MET A 42 27.36 0.10 -11.89
N LYS A 43 27.83 -1.11 -11.54
CA LYS A 43 29.10 -1.37 -10.83
C LYS A 43 29.23 -0.59 -9.52
N MET A 44 28.11 -0.32 -8.85
CA MET A 44 28.06 0.30 -7.54
C MET A 44 26.86 -0.22 -6.74
N PRO A 45 26.92 -0.30 -5.40
CA PRO A 45 25.80 -0.76 -4.59
C PRO A 45 24.54 0.10 -4.80
N VAL A 46 23.43 -0.55 -5.17
CA VAL A 46 22.12 0.11 -5.30
C VAL A 46 21.20 -0.39 -4.18
N SER A 47 20.74 0.51 -3.32
CA SER A 47 19.83 0.15 -2.23
C SER A 47 18.40 -0.08 -2.73
N LEU A 48 17.65 -0.92 -2.01
CA LEU A 48 16.23 -1.14 -2.31
C LEU A 48 15.41 0.15 -2.22
N GLN A 49 15.78 1.07 -1.34
CA GLN A 49 15.13 2.38 -1.21
C GLN A 49 15.28 3.22 -2.48
N ILE A 50 16.48 3.25 -3.08
CA ILE A 50 16.72 3.96 -4.34
C ILE A 50 15.85 3.38 -5.46
N VAL A 51 15.76 2.04 -5.55
CA VAL A 51 14.93 1.37 -6.56
C VAL A 51 13.45 1.69 -6.38
N LEU A 52 12.93 1.57 -5.15
CA LEU A 52 11.52 1.86 -4.87
C LEU A 52 11.19 3.32 -5.16
N ARG A 53 12.09 4.25 -4.80
CA ARG A 53 11.94 5.67 -5.12
C ARG A 53 11.87 5.91 -6.63
N ALA A 54 12.81 5.34 -7.40
CA ALA A 54 12.83 5.49 -8.84
C ALA A 54 11.57 4.91 -9.52
N LEU A 55 11.06 3.77 -9.02
CA LEU A 55 9.81 3.19 -9.52
C LEU A 55 8.60 4.08 -9.25
N ILE A 56 8.55 4.73 -8.07
CA ILE A 56 7.50 5.70 -7.74
C ILE A 56 7.61 6.93 -8.65
N GLU A 57 8.80 7.51 -8.78
CA GLU A 57 9.03 8.69 -9.62
C GLU A 57 8.65 8.44 -11.08
N GLU A 58 9.07 7.30 -11.66
CA GLU A 58 8.73 6.95 -13.04
C GLU A 58 7.25 6.63 -13.23
N GLY A 59 6.61 5.99 -12.24
CA GLY A 59 5.16 5.78 -12.24
C GLY A 59 4.37 7.09 -12.18
N LEU A 60 4.83 8.06 -11.38
CA LEU A 60 4.19 9.37 -11.23
C LEU A 60 4.34 10.26 -12.47
N ARG A 61 5.35 10.03 -13.32
CA ARG A 61 5.49 10.73 -14.60
C ARG A 61 4.40 10.37 -15.62
N ARG A 62 3.65 9.29 -15.40
CA ARG A 62 2.63 8.78 -16.33
C ARG A 62 1.25 8.73 -15.66
N PRO A 63 0.71 9.85 -15.16
CA PRO A 63 -0.53 9.86 -14.37
C PRO A 63 -1.77 9.45 -15.16
N GLY A 64 -1.75 9.60 -16.49
CA GLY A 64 -2.84 9.21 -17.39
C GLY A 64 -2.75 7.78 -17.91
N ASP A 65 -1.78 6.98 -17.47
CA ASP A 65 -1.62 5.61 -17.94
C ASP A 65 -2.84 4.75 -17.54
N ALA A 66 -3.52 4.19 -18.54
CA ALA A 66 -4.75 3.44 -18.32
C ALA A 66 -4.53 2.18 -17.45
N ALA A 67 -3.37 1.54 -17.57
CA ALA A 67 -3.05 0.35 -16.77
C ALA A 67 -2.81 0.72 -15.30
N LEU A 68 -2.14 1.85 -15.04
CA LEU A 68 -1.98 2.42 -13.71
C LEU A 68 -3.34 2.74 -13.08
N LEU A 69 -4.22 3.46 -13.78
CA LEU A 69 -5.55 3.80 -13.29
C LEU A 69 -6.41 2.55 -13.00
N ALA A 70 -6.37 1.56 -13.89
CA ALA A 70 -7.06 0.29 -13.68
C ALA A 70 -6.53 -0.48 -12.47
N ASN A 71 -5.21 -0.46 -12.22
CA ASN A 71 -4.60 -1.05 -11.03
C ASN A 71 -5.04 -0.33 -9.75
N VAL A 72 -5.01 1.02 -9.75
CA VAL A 72 -5.47 1.84 -8.62
C VAL A 72 -6.94 1.53 -8.31
N ASN A 73 -7.81 1.49 -9.33
CA ASN A 73 -9.23 1.19 -9.13
C ASN A 73 -9.44 -0.20 -8.49
N ARG A 74 -8.77 -1.24 -9.00
CA ARG A 74 -8.85 -2.60 -8.43
C ARG A 74 -8.43 -2.65 -6.95
N GLN A 75 -7.37 -1.93 -6.59
CA GLN A 75 -6.93 -1.86 -5.19
C GLN A 75 -7.93 -1.10 -4.32
N ALA A 76 -8.44 0.04 -4.79
CA ALA A 76 -9.45 0.82 -4.07
C ALA A 76 -10.74 0.00 -3.82
N GLU A 77 -11.21 -0.74 -4.82
CA GLU A 77 -12.35 -1.64 -4.70
C GLU A 77 -12.10 -2.76 -3.67
N THR A 78 -10.91 -3.34 -3.69
CA THR A 78 -10.51 -4.36 -2.71
C THR A 78 -10.54 -3.81 -1.28
N VAL A 79 -9.96 -2.63 -1.06
CA VAL A 79 -10.00 -1.95 0.24
C VAL A 79 -11.43 -1.62 0.66
N ARG A 80 -12.27 -1.14 -0.27
CA ARG A 80 -13.70 -0.88 0.00
C ARG A 80 -14.43 -2.15 0.43
N ARG A 81 -14.16 -3.29 -0.21
CA ARG A 81 -14.73 -4.60 0.16
C ARG A 81 -14.29 -5.02 1.56
N ILE A 82 -12.98 -5.00 1.84
CA ILE A 82 -12.43 -5.35 3.17
C ILE A 82 -13.08 -4.50 4.27
N ARG A 83 -13.22 -3.19 4.06
CA ARG A 83 -13.86 -2.28 5.02
C ARG A 83 -15.35 -2.61 5.22
N ARG A 84 -16.09 -2.94 4.15
CA ARG A 84 -17.50 -3.36 4.26
C ARG A 84 -17.64 -4.64 5.07
N ASP A 85 -16.80 -5.63 4.81
CA ASP A 85 -16.84 -6.92 5.51
C ASP A 85 -16.45 -6.79 6.97
N ALA A 86 -15.45 -5.97 7.28
CA ALA A 86 -15.09 -5.61 8.65
C ALA A 86 -16.28 -4.97 9.39
N ARG A 87 -16.96 -3.98 8.78
CA ARG A 87 -18.15 -3.34 9.36
C ARG A 87 -19.29 -4.33 9.60
N ARG A 88 -19.55 -5.26 8.67
CA ARG A 88 -20.58 -6.30 8.83
C ARG A 88 -20.27 -7.23 9.99
N ARG A 89 -19.02 -7.70 10.11
CA ARG A 89 -18.57 -8.52 11.25
C ARG A 89 -18.70 -7.79 12.57
N SER A 90 -18.29 -6.52 12.63
CA SER A 90 -18.46 -5.70 13.84
C SER A 90 -19.94 -5.43 14.17
N ALA A 91 -20.84 -5.32 13.19
CA ALA A 91 -22.27 -5.18 13.43
C ALA A 91 -22.90 -6.48 13.96
N ALA A 92 -22.52 -7.63 13.41
CA ALA A 92 -22.96 -8.94 13.90
C ALA A 92 -22.47 -9.21 15.33
N ALA A 93 -21.21 -8.85 15.64
CA ALA A 93 -20.65 -8.99 16.99
C ALA A 93 -21.28 -8.03 18.02
N ARG A 94 -21.82 -6.88 17.58
CA ARG A 94 -22.49 -5.88 18.43
C ARG A 94 -24.00 -6.05 18.51
N SER A 95 -24.56 -7.17 18.05
CA SER A 95 -25.99 -7.44 18.14
C SER A 95 -26.30 -8.35 19.34
N PRO A 96 -26.59 -7.81 20.55
CA PRO A 96 -27.11 -8.60 21.64
C PRO A 96 -28.62 -8.76 21.44
N ARG A 97 -29.06 -9.83 20.79
CA ARG A 97 -30.45 -10.32 20.91
C ARG A 97 -30.56 -11.74 20.35
N GLY A 98 -30.54 -12.70 21.26
CA GLY A 98 -30.87 -14.09 20.99
C GLY A 98 -32.35 -14.30 20.60
N PRO A 99 -32.73 -15.51 20.18
CA PRO A 99 -34.10 -15.79 19.68
C PRO A 99 -35.21 -15.77 20.76
N ALA A 100 -34.92 -15.42 22.02
CA ALA A 100 -35.76 -15.82 23.16
C ALA A 100 -36.84 -14.80 23.62
N LEU A 101 -37.28 -13.85 22.78
CA LEU A 101 -38.35 -12.90 23.15
C LEU A 101 -39.58 -12.92 22.23
N ARG A 102 -39.76 -13.96 21.42
CA ARG A 102 -41.00 -14.19 20.65
C ARG A 102 -41.87 -15.34 21.16
N ALA A 103 -41.39 -16.15 22.10
CA ALA A 103 -42.11 -17.31 22.62
C ALA A 103 -43.09 -16.99 23.78
N ARG A 104 -42.99 -15.83 24.42
CA ARG A 104 -43.71 -15.55 25.68
C ARG A 104 -45.03 -14.79 25.55
N ARG A 105 -45.55 -14.63 24.32
CA ARG A 105 -46.79 -13.89 24.02
C ARG A 105 -47.86 -14.72 23.32
N ARG A 106 -47.86 -16.05 23.53
CA ARG A 106 -48.88 -16.99 23.00
C ARG A 106 -49.42 -18.00 24.00
N SER A 107 -49.06 -17.90 25.29
CA SER A 107 -49.53 -18.84 26.34
C SER A 107 -50.40 -18.18 27.42
N ARG A 108 -51.10 -17.09 27.07
CA ARG A 108 -52.17 -16.51 27.89
C ARG A 108 -53.33 -16.15 26.97
N SER A 109 -54.14 -17.15 26.64
CA SER A 109 -55.53 -17.03 26.20
C SER A 109 -56.25 -18.29 26.66
#